data_AF-A0A7J9TI12-F1
#
_entry.id   AF-A0A7J9TI12-F1
#
_cell.length_a   1.000
_cell.length_b   1.000
_cell.length_c   1.000
_cell.angle_alpha   90.00
_cell.angle_beta   90.00
_cell.angle_gamma   90.00
#
_symmetry.space_group_name_H-M   'P 1'
#
loop_
_entity.id
_entity.type
_entity.pdbx_description
1 polymer ?
#
loop_
_entity_poly.entity_id
_entity_poly.type
_entity_poly.pdbx_seq_one_letter_code
_entity_poly.pdbx_strand_id
1 'polypeptide(L)'
;MASLIPHNIAAIPAEANTEADEQRYPILGHLVWYSLRDVRIKRPELESLLQMSGIDSGNMPPEIRAPDAFRRATSSITTHTPRDIGDGKFENIMVRDVYSDSTEIVRHIIREETDSQNKRINYGKIGQIVFNRQLEKLSVGIDPRFEHHKAKIKKVYDEYIEYYTGKHIRDMVFRMLNSTTPVSVRPAGGVYFISKVYSGLVESLEQFVTDINGWGVPGTAEAVFESVPMLDIEKQRRLIFDKYESQCAYSVDTTLNELSALLKSSKTPTKGVLAKYIDHVKDLKSGIAKYETLLEKEMDISRAKCQLLQEQVIQLLNKTSNEV
;
A
#
# COMPACT_ATOMS: atom_id res chain seq x y z
N MET A 1 30.56 41.63 36.32
CA MET A 1 30.22 40.22 36.04
C MET A 1 29.09 40.20 35.02
N ALA A 2 29.43 39.95 33.75
CA ALA A 2 28.60 39.26 32.76
C ALA A 2 29.47 39.07 31.53
N SER A 3 29.90 37.83 31.37
CA SER A 3 30.86 37.33 30.38
C SER A 3 30.08 36.73 29.21
N LEU A 4 30.56 36.98 27.99
CA LEU A 4 30.55 36.14 26.78
C LEU A 4 29.23 35.44 26.39
N ILE A 5 28.68 35.78 25.22
CA ILE A 5 28.64 34.90 24.02
C ILE A 5 28.57 35.79 22.76
N PRO A 6 29.56 35.79 21.84
CA PRO A 6 29.37 36.32 20.50
C PRO A 6 28.57 35.31 19.65
N HIS A 7 27.44 35.75 19.09
CA HIS A 7 26.67 35.01 18.10
C HIS A 7 27.49 34.88 16.79
N ASN A 8 28.28 33.81 16.70
CA ASN A 8 28.85 33.38 15.43
C ASN A 8 27.76 32.60 14.67
N ILE A 9 26.87 33.34 14.00
CA ILE A 9 26.02 32.75 12.96
C ILE A 9 26.97 32.46 11.80
N ALA A 10 27.53 31.25 11.79
CA ALA A 10 28.17 30.73 10.60
C ALA A 10 27.13 30.79 9.47
N ALA A 11 27.43 31.59 8.44
CA ALA A 11 26.66 31.64 7.23
C ALA A 11 26.39 30.21 6.75
N ILE A 12 25.11 29.88 6.56
CA ILE A 12 24.71 28.70 5.80
C ILE A 12 25.42 28.86 4.44
N PRO A 13 26.30 27.93 4.03
CA PRO A 13 26.92 28.03 2.73
C PRO A 13 25.82 28.05 1.69
N ALA A 14 25.86 29.06 0.82
CA ALA A 14 25.05 29.12 -0.38
C ALA A 14 25.14 27.79 -1.12
N GLU A 15 23.97 27.27 -1.47
CA GLU A 15 23.69 26.22 -2.46
C GLU A 15 24.89 25.37 -2.87
N ALA A 16 24.93 24.13 -2.38
CA ALA A 16 25.83 23.12 -2.92
C ALA A 16 25.61 23.01 -4.44
N ASN A 17 26.65 23.32 -5.22
CA ASN A 17 26.66 23.22 -6.68
C ASN A 17 26.41 21.76 -7.12
N THR A 18 25.15 21.41 -7.26
CA THR A 18 24.69 20.03 -7.48
C THR A 18 25.20 19.51 -8.84
N GLU A 19 25.22 20.35 -9.87
CA GLU A 19 25.77 20.02 -11.20
C GLU A 19 27.28 19.76 -11.19
N ALA A 20 28.05 20.45 -10.34
CA ALA A 20 29.50 20.29 -10.27
C ALA A 20 29.92 19.02 -9.49
N ASP A 21 29.13 18.63 -8.49
CA ASP A 21 29.36 17.40 -7.72
C ASP A 21 28.91 16.15 -8.48
N GLU A 22 27.84 16.21 -9.28
CA GLU A 22 27.41 15.13 -10.19
C GLU A 22 28.42 14.84 -11.30
N GLN A 23 29.14 15.87 -11.77
CA GLN A 23 30.25 15.68 -12.71
C GLN A 23 31.47 15.00 -12.07
N ARG A 24 31.59 15.03 -10.74
CA ARG A 24 32.75 14.54 -9.99
C ARG A 24 32.56 13.15 -9.39
N TYR A 25 31.32 12.78 -9.08
CA TYR A 25 30.96 11.45 -8.58
C TYR A 25 29.73 10.94 -9.33
N PRO A 26 29.77 9.73 -9.92
CA PRO A 26 28.60 9.18 -10.60
C PRO A 26 27.44 9.02 -9.63
N ILE A 27 26.21 9.00 -10.13
CA ILE A 27 25.02 8.76 -9.30
C ILE A 27 24.92 7.26 -9.00
N LEU A 28 24.71 6.89 -7.74
CA LEU A 28 24.42 5.53 -7.26
C LEU A 28 22.92 5.19 -7.42
N GLY A 29 22.07 6.18 -7.17
CA GLY A 29 20.62 6.10 -7.24
C GLY A 29 19.95 7.32 -6.64
N HIS A 30 18.70 7.19 -6.20
CA HIS A 30 17.89 8.29 -5.68
C HIS A 30 17.30 7.93 -4.33
N LEU A 31 17.29 8.88 -3.39
CA LEU A 31 16.39 8.84 -2.25
C LEU A 31 15.04 9.38 -2.67
N VAL A 32 13.99 8.59 -2.48
CA VAL A 32 12.63 8.89 -2.89
C VAL A 32 11.70 8.88 -1.69
N TRP A 33 10.83 9.87 -1.61
CA TRP A 33 9.68 9.88 -0.70
C TRP A 33 8.48 10.50 -1.38
N TYR A 34 7.29 10.10 -0.96
CA TYR A 34 6.07 10.56 -1.60
C TYR A 34 4.89 10.55 -0.65
N SER A 35 3.93 11.41 -0.95
CA SER A 35 2.60 11.50 -0.36
C SER A 35 1.59 11.54 -1.51
N LEU A 36 0.51 10.78 -1.40
CA LEU A 36 -0.52 10.72 -2.43
C LEU A 36 -1.85 11.14 -1.86
N ARG A 37 -2.51 12.06 -2.55
CA ARG A 37 -3.81 12.60 -2.17
C ARG A 37 -4.96 11.72 -2.65
N ASP A 38 -6.17 12.02 -2.15
CA ASP A 38 -7.37 11.47 -2.76
C ASP A 38 -7.71 12.21 -4.06
N VAL A 39 -8.10 11.47 -5.09
CA VAL A 39 -8.35 12.00 -6.44
C VAL A 39 -9.64 11.43 -6.99
N ARG A 40 -10.25 12.07 -7.99
CA ARG A 40 -11.35 11.51 -8.78
C ARG A 40 -11.00 11.63 -10.26
N ILE A 41 -10.52 10.54 -10.84
CA ILE A 41 -10.07 10.48 -12.24
C ILE A 41 -10.74 9.30 -12.94
N LYS A 42 -11.31 9.52 -14.12
CA LYS A 42 -11.89 8.44 -14.92
C LYS A 42 -10.78 7.67 -15.63
N ARG A 43 -11.12 6.48 -16.11
CA ARG A 43 -10.16 5.60 -16.78
C ARG A 43 -9.43 6.27 -17.96
N PRO A 44 -10.11 6.92 -18.93
CA PRO A 44 -9.41 7.47 -20.10
C PRO A 44 -8.46 8.61 -19.75
N GLU A 45 -8.81 9.41 -18.73
CA GLU A 45 -7.96 10.49 -18.23
C GLU A 45 -6.72 9.93 -17.53
N LEU A 46 -6.88 8.86 -16.73
CA LEU A 46 -5.76 8.20 -16.08
C LEU A 46 -4.82 7.53 -17.09
N GLU A 47 -5.36 6.86 -18.11
CA GLU A 47 -4.56 6.26 -19.19
C GLU A 47 -3.76 7.33 -19.94
N SER A 48 -4.39 8.45 -20.30
CA SER A 48 -3.72 9.59 -20.93
C SER A 48 -2.63 10.17 -20.03
N LEU A 49 -2.90 10.29 -18.73
CA LEU A 49 -1.94 10.80 -17.75
C LEU A 49 -0.69 9.91 -17.66
N LEU A 50 -0.87 8.59 -17.55
CA LEU A 50 0.26 7.65 -17.54
C LEU A 50 1.10 7.77 -18.82
N GLN A 51 0.45 7.85 -19.98
CA GLN A 51 1.14 7.97 -21.25
C GLN A 51 1.95 9.27 -21.34
N MET A 52 1.39 10.40 -20.92
CA MET A 52 2.08 11.69 -20.90
C MET A 52 3.29 11.70 -19.96
N SER A 53 3.20 10.99 -18.83
CA SER A 53 4.30 10.86 -17.88
C SER A 53 5.29 9.73 -18.24
N GLY A 54 5.17 9.10 -19.41
CA GLY A 54 6.09 8.04 -19.84
C GLY A 54 5.90 6.69 -19.13
N ILE A 55 4.78 6.48 -18.43
CA ILE A 55 4.47 5.24 -17.72
C ILE A 55 3.71 4.28 -18.63
N ASP A 56 4.19 3.03 -18.71
CA ASP A 56 3.53 1.99 -19.50
C ASP A 56 2.11 1.67 -19.00
N SER A 57 1.18 1.52 -19.94
CA SER A 57 -0.24 1.23 -19.69
C SER A 57 -0.49 -0.07 -18.91
N GLY A 58 0.46 -1.01 -18.92
CA GLY A 58 0.41 -2.22 -18.09
C GLY A 58 0.44 -1.94 -16.59
N ASN A 59 0.80 -0.72 -16.18
CA ASN A 59 0.72 -0.28 -14.78
C ASN A 59 -0.68 0.19 -14.37
N MET A 60 -1.64 0.28 -15.30
CA MET A 60 -3.01 0.68 -15.00
C MET A 60 -3.59 -0.14 -13.83
N PRO A 61 -4.32 0.50 -12.89
CA PRO A 61 -5.07 -0.25 -11.92
C PRO A 61 -6.11 -1.15 -12.63
N PRO A 62 -6.50 -2.29 -12.01
CA PRO A 62 -7.58 -3.11 -12.53
C PRO A 62 -8.83 -2.29 -12.83
N GLU A 63 -9.61 -2.74 -13.82
CA GLU A 63 -10.92 -2.14 -14.09
C GLU A 63 -11.79 -2.13 -12.84
N ILE A 64 -12.56 -1.06 -12.71
CA ILE A 64 -13.50 -0.90 -11.61
C ILE A 64 -14.60 -1.94 -11.79
N ARG A 65 -14.71 -2.84 -10.81
CA ARG A 65 -15.75 -3.87 -10.79
C ARG A 65 -16.95 -3.38 -10.01
N ALA A 66 -18.13 -3.41 -10.61
CA ALA A 66 -19.37 -3.02 -9.95
C ALA A 66 -19.63 -3.73 -8.60
N PRO A 67 -19.35 -5.05 -8.44
CA PRO A 67 -19.37 -5.72 -7.14
C PRO A 67 -18.48 -5.09 -6.06
N ASP A 68 -17.31 -4.56 -6.42
CA ASP A 68 -16.36 -3.99 -5.48
C ASP A 68 -16.75 -2.56 -5.11
N ALA A 69 -17.23 -1.79 -6.09
CA ALA A 69 -17.86 -0.48 -5.86
C ALA A 69 -19.07 -0.64 -4.92
N PHE A 70 -19.93 -1.63 -5.15
CA PHE A 70 -21.04 -1.98 -4.27
C PHE A 70 -20.59 -2.27 -2.84
N ARG A 71 -19.59 -3.14 -2.64
CA ARG A 71 -19.10 -3.47 -1.28
C ARG A 71 -18.54 -2.25 -0.57
N ARG A 72 -17.80 -1.38 -1.28
CA ARG A 72 -17.26 -0.14 -0.70
C ARG A 72 -18.38 0.84 -0.32
N ALA A 73 -19.34 1.06 -1.23
CA ALA A 73 -20.46 1.96 -1.01
C ALA A 73 -21.33 1.53 0.17
N THR A 74 -21.62 0.24 0.27
CA THR A 74 -22.42 -0.31 1.37
C THR A 74 -21.65 -0.32 2.69
N SER A 75 -20.35 -0.61 2.69
CA SER A 75 -19.54 -0.49 3.92
C SER A 75 -19.41 0.94 4.43
N SER A 76 -19.57 1.96 3.57
CA SER A 76 -19.41 3.38 3.95
C SER A 76 -20.40 3.89 5.01
N ILE A 77 -21.52 3.19 5.24
CA ILE A 77 -22.49 3.53 6.30
C ILE A 77 -22.17 2.85 7.64
N THR A 78 -21.16 1.97 7.67
CA THR A 78 -20.74 1.31 8.91
C THR A 78 -20.13 2.32 9.85
N THR A 79 -20.56 2.28 11.11
CA THR A 79 -20.05 3.14 12.17
C THR A 79 -18.74 2.54 12.69
N HIS A 80 -17.66 3.33 12.70
CA HIS A 80 -16.38 2.92 13.28
C HIS A 80 -16.29 3.26 14.78
N THR A 81 -16.91 4.37 15.18
CA THR A 81 -17.01 4.80 16.57
C THR A 81 -18.48 4.93 16.94
N PRO A 82 -19.00 4.18 17.93
CA PRO A 82 -20.41 4.25 18.31
C PRO A 82 -20.87 5.69 18.52
N ARG A 83 -22.01 6.04 17.94
CA ARG A 83 -22.60 7.38 18.03
C ARG A 83 -23.40 7.48 19.31
N ASP A 84 -23.11 8.46 20.16
CA ASP A 84 -23.96 8.78 21.30
C ASP A 84 -25.35 9.24 20.80
N ILE A 85 -26.40 8.55 21.26
CA ILE A 85 -27.80 8.85 20.92
C ILE A 85 -28.58 9.40 22.12
N GLY A 86 -27.89 9.76 23.21
CA GLY A 86 -28.47 10.28 24.44
C GLY A 86 -28.77 9.19 25.48
N ASP A 87 -29.04 9.63 26.71
CA ASP A 87 -29.38 8.76 27.86
C ASP A 87 -28.33 7.68 28.17
N GLY A 88 -27.05 7.95 27.86
CA GLY A 88 -25.96 7.00 28.01
C GLY A 88 -26.07 5.81 27.06
N LYS A 89 -26.77 5.96 25.94
CA LYS A 89 -26.91 4.94 24.88
C LYS A 89 -26.06 5.30 23.67
N PHE A 90 -25.53 4.26 23.04
CA PHE A 90 -24.69 4.37 21.87
C PHE A 90 -25.27 3.54 20.73
N GLU A 91 -25.21 4.08 19.51
CA GLU A 91 -25.67 3.44 18.29
C GLU A 91 -24.48 3.03 17.41
N ASN A 92 -24.54 1.80 16.93
CA ASN A 92 -23.60 1.25 15.97
C ASN A 92 -24.36 0.70 14.75
N ILE A 93 -24.03 1.21 13.57
CA ILE A 93 -24.56 0.70 12.30
C ILE A 93 -23.54 -0.25 11.70
N MET A 94 -23.97 -1.46 11.38
CA MET A 94 -23.14 -2.50 10.80
C MET A 94 -23.73 -2.99 9.49
N VAL A 95 -22.88 -3.25 8.51
CA VAL A 95 -23.28 -3.95 7.29
C VAL A 95 -22.70 -5.36 7.29
N ARG A 96 -23.56 -6.36 7.12
CA ARG A 96 -23.20 -7.78 7.16
C ARG A 96 -23.48 -8.45 5.82
N ASP A 97 -22.51 -9.20 5.33
CA ASP A 97 -22.70 -10.07 4.15
C ASP A 97 -23.64 -11.21 4.54
N VAL A 98 -24.66 -11.44 3.71
CA VAL A 98 -25.61 -12.55 3.90
C VAL A 98 -25.22 -13.69 2.98
N TYR A 99 -25.17 -13.41 1.68
CA TYR A 99 -24.61 -14.30 0.66
C TYR A 99 -24.15 -13.50 -0.56
N SER A 100 -23.33 -14.15 -1.37
CA SER A 100 -22.86 -13.66 -2.65
C SER A 100 -22.73 -14.85 -3.58
N ASP A 101 -23.54 -14.91 -4.62
CA ASP A 101 -23.48 -15.95 -5.64
C ASP A 101 -23.19 -15.34 -7.01
N SER A 102 -23.42 -16.12 -8.07
CA SER A 102 -23.20 -15.69 -9.47
C SER A 102 -24.21 -14.65 -9.96
N THR A 103 -25.35 -14.50 -9.27
CA THR A 103 -26.47 -13.64 -9.65
C THR A 103 -26.55 -12.38 -8.82
N GLU A 104 -26.32 -12.46 -7.52
CA GLU A 104 -26.48 -11.31 -6.65
C GLU A 104 -25.54 -11.28 -5.45
N ILE A 105 -25.49 -10.12 -4.82
CA ILE A 105 -24.81 -9.90 -3.54
C ILE A 105 -25.83 -9.27 -2.60
N VAL A 106 -26.08 -9.93 -1.46
CA VAL A 106 -27.05 -9.46 -0.47
C VAL A 106 -26.33 -9.11 0.83
N ARG A 107 -26.57 -7.89 1.30
CA ARG A 107 -26.07 -7.39 2.59
C ARG A 107 -27.22 -6.90 3.47
N HIS A 108 -27.14 -7.15 4.76
CA HIS A 108 -28.06 -6.60 5.75
C HIS A 108 -27.47 -5.38 6.44
N ILE A 109 -28.32 -4.40 6.71
CA ILE A 109 -28.00 -3.26 7.57
C ILE A 109 -28.55 -3.58 8.95
N ILE A 110 -27.65 -3.65 9.93
CA ILE A 110 -27.94 -3.97 11.31
C ILE A 110 -27.71 -2.72 12.16
N ARG A 111 -28.65 -2.45 13.06
CA ARG A 111 -28.50 -1.47 14.13
C ARG A 111 -28.26 -2.21 15.43
N GLU A 112 -27.23 -1.79 16.14
CA GLU A 112 -26.95 -2.18 17.52
C GLU A 112 -27.03 -0.95 18.41
N GLU A 113 -27.71 -1.08 19.54
CA GLU A 113 -27.72 -0.09 20.61
C GLU A 113 -27.08 -0.70 21.85
N THR A 114 -26.18 0.02 22.48
CA THR A 114 -25.53 -0.36 23.74
C THR A 114 -25.71 0.72 24.80
N ASP A 115 -25.61 0.38 26.08
CA ASP A 115 -25.50 1.37 27.16
C ASP A 115 -24.04 1.84 27.38
N SER A 116 -23.84 2.67 28.40
CA SER A 116 -22.54 3.20 28.82
C SER A 116 -21.59 2.15 29.37
N GLN A 117 -22.08 0.96 29.69
CA GLN A 117 -21.28 -0.21 30.07
C GLN A 117 -21.03 -1.15 28.89
N ASN A 118 -21.35 -0.70 27.66
CA ASN A 118 -21.24 -1.45 26.42
C ASN A 118 -22.12 -2.73 26.41
N LYS A 119 -23.18 -2.76 27.22
CA LYS A 119 -24.15 -3.84 27.23
C LYS A 119 -25.18 -3.60 26.14
N ARG A 120 -25.39 -4.60 25.28
CA ARG A 120 -26.35 -4.56 24.18
C ARG A 120 -27.79 -4.44 24.71
N ILE A 121 -28.46 -3.38 24.28
CA ILE A 121 -29.88 -3.08 24.54
C ILE A 121 -30.75 -3.58 23.38
N ASN A 122 -30.34 -3.28 22.14
CA ASN A 122 -31.09 -3.62 20.94
C ASN A 122 -30.15 -4.09 19.83
N TYR A 123 -30.62 -5.04 19.02
CA TYR A 123 -29.89 -5.56 17.87
C TYR A 123 -30.88 -6.07 16.84
N GLY A 124 -30.93 -5.40 15.68
CA GLY A 124 -31.94 -5.72 14.68
C GLY A 124 -31.58 -5.31 13.27
N LYS A 125 -32.16 -6.02 12.29
CA LYS A 125 -32.10 -5.66 10.87
C LYS A 125 -32.97 -4.42 10.64
N ILE A 126 -32.36 -3.35 10.16
CA ILE A 126 -33.04 -2.12 9.76
C ILE A 126 -33.13 -1.94 8.24
N GLY A 127 -32.42 -2.78 7.48
CA GLY A 127 -32.47 -2.74 6.02
C GLY A 127 -31.76 -3.88 5.33
N GLN A 128 -31.90 -3.91 4.01
CA GLN A 128 -31.30 -4.85 3.08
C GLN A 128 -30.85 -4.12 1.82
N ILE A 129 -29.69 -4.53 1.33
CA ILE A 129 -29.06 -3.99 0.14
C ILE A 129 -28.79 -5.17 -0.78
N VAL A 130 -29.24 -5.06 -2.02
CA VAL A 130 -29.09 -6.11 -3.04
C VAL A 130 -28.37 -5.52 -4.24
N PHE A 131 -27.35 -6.23 -4.72
CA PHE A 131 -26.69 -5.93 -5.99
C PHE A 131 -26.95 -7.05 -6.98
N ASN A 132 -27.66 -6.74 -8.06
CA ASN A 132 -27.85 -7.67 -9.17
C ASN A 132 -26.63 -7.60 -10.11
N ARG A 133 -25.95 -8.72 -10.32
CA ARG A 133 -24.70 -8.79 -11.10
C ARG A 133 -24.94 -8.72 -12.60
N GLN A 134 -26.07 -9.23 -13.09
CA GLN A 134 -26.39 -9.19 -14.53
C GLN A 134 -26.78 -7.79 -14.98
N LEU A 135 -27.54 -7.08 -14.18
CA LEU A 135 -28.03 -5.73 -14.47
C LEU A 135 -27.09 -4.63 -13.98
N GLU A 136 -26.10 -4.99 -13.17
CA GLU A 136 -25.22 -4.08 -12.42
C GLU A 136 -25.99 -3.01 -11.63
N LYS A 137 -27.13 -3.41 -11.04
CA LYS A 137 -28.05 -2.51 -10.35
C LYS A 137 -28.07 -2.75 -8.85
N LEU A 138 -27.98 -1.65 -8.11
CA LEU A 138 -28.17 -1.56 -6.66
C LEU A 138 -29.64 -1.32 -6.32
N SER A 139 -30.18 -2.12 -5.39
CA SER A 139 -31.45 -1.87 -4.69
C SER A 139 -31.20 -1.74 -3.19
N VAL A 140 -31.88 -0.79 -2.55
CA VAL A 140 -31.78 -0.54 -1.11
C VAL A 140 -33.19 -0.43 -0.53
N GLY A 141 -33.56 -1.41 0.29
CA GLY A 141 -34.74 -1.36 1.15
C GLY A 141 -34.31 -1.09 2.58
N ILE A 142 -34.74 0.02 3.17
CA ILE A 142 -34.37 0.38 4.54
C ILE A 142 -35.59 0.99 5.23
N ASP A 143 -35.65 0.86 6.56
CA ASP A 143 -36.65 1.56 7.37
C ASP A 143 -36.58 3.08 7.10
N PRO A 144 -37.73 3.76 6.87
CA PRO A 144 -37.77 5.17 6.52
C PRO A 144 -37.02 6.11 7.47
N ARG A 145 -36.88 5.75 8.75
CA ARG A 145 -36.11 6.53 9.74
C ARG A 145 -34.63 6.63 9.40
N PHE A 146 -34.14 5.71 8.57
CA PHE A 146 -32.73 5.56 8.19
C PHE A 146 -32.47 5.87 6.71
N GLU A 147 -33.42 6.49 6.00
CA GLU A 147 -33.36 6.75 4.55
C GLU A 147 -32.11 7.56 4.13
N HIS A 148 -31.56 8.39 5.03
CA HIS A 148 -30.31 9.11 4.80
C HIS A 148 -29.12 8.19 4.50
N HIS A 149 -29.09 6.96 5.04
CA HIS A 149 -28.08 5.97 4.68
C HIS A 149 -28.22 5.48 3.24
N LYS A 150 -29.45 5.33 2.73
CA LYS A 150 -29.70 4.95 1.34
C LYS A 150 -29.19 6.00 0.36
N ALA A 151 -29.41 7.28 0.65
CA ALA A 151 -28.85 8.38 -0.15
C ALA A 151 -27.31 8.35 -0.16
N LYS A 152 -26.69 8.12 1.01
CA LYS A 152 -25.22 7.97 1.13
C LYS A 152 -24.70 6.78 0.31
N ILE A 153 -25.33 5.61 0.41
CA ILE A 153 -24.91 4.42 -0.34
C ILE A 153 -24.95 4.67 -1.85
N LYS A 154 -26.05 5.24 -2.36
CA LYS A 154 -26.18 5.54 -3.80
C LYS A 154 -25.09 6.50 -4.27
N LYS A 155 -24.91 7.63 -3.58
CA LYS A 155 -23.88 8.61 -3.90
C LYS A 155 -22.49 7.98 -3.96
N VAL A 156 -22.12 7.19 -2.95
CA VAL A 156 -20.80 6.53 -2.90
C VAL A 156 -20.69 5.45 -3.98
N TYR A 157 -21.78 4.74 -4.31
CA TYR A 157 -21.75 3.75 -5.39
C TYR A 157 -21.48 4.40 -6.75
N ASP A 158 -22.22 5.47 -7.08
CA ASP A 158 -22.08 6.21 -8.33
C ASP A 158 -20.66 6.78 -8.48
N GLU A 159 -20.07 7.26 -7.37
CA GLU A 159 -18.69 7.74 -7.34
C GLU A 159 -17.67 6.62 -7.56
N TYR A 160 -17.84 5.46 -6.91
CA TYR A 160 -16.86 4.38 -6.96
C TYR A 160 -16.96 3.50 -8.20
N ILE A 161 -18.06 3.56 -8.96
CA ILE A 161 -18.17 2.90 -10.26
C ILE A 161 -17.51 3.72 -11.38
N GLU A 162 -17.51 5.05 -11.25
CA GLU A 162 -17.04 5.96 -12.31
C GLU A 162 -15.58 6.36 -12.15
N TYR A 163 -15.09 6.51 -10.91
CA TYR A 163 -13.79 7.13 -10.65
C TYR A 163 -12.78 6.18 -9.98
N TYR A 164 -11.54 6.25 -10.48
CA TYR A 164 -10.38 5.85 -9.69
C TYR A 164 -10.17 6.85 -8.55
N THR A 165 -9.65 6.35 -7.44
CA THR A 165 -9.53 7.08 -6.17
C THR A 165 -8.09 7.06 -5.72
N GLY A 166 -7.74 7.87 -4.71
CA GLY A 166 -6.38 7.90 -4.17
C GLY A 166 -5.88 6.53 -3.70
N LYS A 167 -6.79 5.62 -3.32
CA LYS A 167 -6.41 4.23 -3.02
C LYS A 167 -5.85 3.52 -4.25
N HIS A 168 -6.53 3.61 -5.39
CA HIS A 168 -6.09 2.96 -6.62
C HIS A 168 -4.73 3.50 -7.09
N ILE A 169 -4.54 4.82 -6.96
CA ILE A 169 -3.27 5.48 -7.30
C ILE A 169 -2.15 5.08 -6.33
N ARG A 170 -2.42 5.08 -5.02
CA ARG A 170 -1.46 4.59 -4.00
C ARG A 170 -1.02 3.16 -4.27
N ASP A 171 -1.97 2.28 -4.50
CA ASP A 171 -1.67 0.87 -4.78
C ASP A 171 -0.85 0.72 -6.08
N MET A 172 -1.11 1.56 -7.09
CA MET A 172 -0.35 1.57 -8.35
C MET A 172 1.09 2.05 -8.15
N VAL A 173 1.29 3.24 -7.61
CA VAL A 173 2.63 3.81 -7.36
C VAL A 173 3.44 2.90 -6.43
N PHE A 174 2.81 2.35 -5.40
CA PHE A 174 3.45 1.39 -4.49
C PHE A 174 3.93 0.13 -5.23
N ARG A 175 3.12 -0.44 -6.14
CA ARG A 175 3.55 -1.60 -6.95
C ARG A 175 4.73 -1.27 -7.86
N MET A 176 4.67 -0.12 -8.53
CA MET A 176 5.74 0.34 -9.43
C MET A 176 7.05 0.52 -8.67
N LEU A 177 7.03 1.23 -7.54
CA LEU A 177 8.22 1.39 -6.70
C LEU A 177 8.73 0.06 -6.14
N ASN A 178 7.85 -0.82 -5.67
CA ASN A 178 8.31 -2.10 -5.12
C ASN A 178 8.94 -3.02 -6.19
N SER A 179 8.55 -2.86 -7.47
CA SER A 179 9.17 -3.61 -8.56
C SER A 179 10.66 -3.30 -8.75
N THR A 180 11.14 -2.18 -8.21
CA THR A 180 12.56 -1.76 -8.28
C THR A 180 13.44 -2.38 -7.20
N THR A 181 12.88 -3.23 -6.31
CA THR A 181 13.57 -3.74 -5.12
C THR A 181 14.09 -2.59 -4.22
N PRO A 182 13.23 -1.67 -3.76
CA PRO A 182 13.65 -0.48 -3.01
C PRO A 182 14.28 -0.84 -1.66
N VAL A 183 15.21 -0.01 -1.18
CA VAL A 183 15.79 -0.14 0.17
C VAL A 183 15.20 0.91 1.09
N SER A 184 14.55 0.50 2.18
CA SER A 184 14.08 1.45 3.20
C SER A 184 15.25 2.01 3.99
N VAL A 185 15.53 3.31 3.86
CA VAL A 185 16.63 3.95 4.59
C VAL A 185 16.23 4.40 6.00
N ARG A 186 14.92 4.48 6.29
CA ARG A 186 14.37 4.78 7.63
C ARG A 186 13.66 3.57 8.26
N PRO A 187 13.76 3.38 9.60
CA PRO A 187 13.11 2.27 10.31
C PRO A 187 11.58 2.22 10.16
N ALA A 188 10.91 3.38 10.15
CA ALA A 188 9.45 3.47 10.03
C ALA A 188 8.95 3.61 8.57
N GLY A 189 9.81 3.33 7.58
CA GLY A 189 9.52 3.55 6.16
C GLY A 189 9.48 5.03 5.78
N GLY A 190 9.03 5.30 4.56
CA GLY A 190 8.77 6.65 4.07
C GLY A 190 9.93 7.37 3.39
N VAL A 191 11.13 6.77 3.32
CA VAL A 191 12.19 7.15 2.37
C VAL A 191 12.84 5.89 1.85
N TYR A 192 12.96 5.80 0.54
CA TYR A 192 13.46 4.63 -0.16
C TYR A 192 14.66 5.00 -1.02
N PHE A 193 15.69 4.16 -1.03
CA PHE A 193 16.70 4.22 -2.06
C PHE A 193 16.25 3.40 -3.28
N ILE A 194 16.31 4.03 -4.45
CA ILE A 194 16.03 3.45 -5.76
C ILE A 194 17.31 3.49 -6.59
N SER A 195 17.73 2.34 -7.13
CA SER A 195 18.96 2.26 -7.95
C SER A 195 18.88 3.14 -9.20
N LYS A 196 20.01 3.70 -9.63
CA LYS A 196 20.14 4.52 -10.85
C LYS A 196 19.61 3.86 -12.12
N VAL A 197 19.54 2.53 -12.16
CA VAL A 197 18.97 1.81 -13.31
C VAL A 197 17.48 2.10 -13.53
N TYR A 198 16.81 2.68 -12.52
CA TYR A 198 15.40 3.07 -12.56
C TYR A 198 15.20 4.59 -12.52
N SER A 199 16.21 5.42 -12.82
CA SER A 199 16.06 6.89 -12.84
C SER A 199 14.89 7.36 -13.70
N GLY A 200 14.74 6.81 -14.90
CA GLY A 200 13.61 7.19 -15.77
C GLY A 200 12.23 6.88 -15.17
N LEU A 201 12.11 5.81 -14.35
CA LEU A 201 10.87 5.52 -13.62
C LEU A 201 10.63 6.54 -12.50
N VAL A 202 11.69 6.96 -11.79
CA VAL A 202 11.60 7.98 -10.73
C VAL A 202 11.13 9.30 -11.32
N GLU A 203 11.73 9.75 -12.43
CA GLU A 203 11.33 10.95 -13.17
C GLU A 203 9.88 10.85 -13.68
N SER A 204 9.49 9.69 -14.23
CA SER A 204 8.12 9.44 -14.70
C SER A 204 7.10 9.51 -13.56
N LEU A 205 7.43 8.97 -12.39
CA LEU A 205 6.57 9.03 -11.20
C LEU A 205 6.47 10.44 -10.63
N GLU A 206 7.56 11.21 -10.64
CA GLU A 206 7.59 12.60 -10.21
C GLU A 206 6.66 13.46 -11.08
N GLN A 207 6.77 13.32 -12.41
CA GLN A 207 5.87 13.99 -13.36
C GLN A 207 4.41 13.55 -13.16
N PHE A 208 4.16 12.24 -13.07
CA PHE A 208 2.82 11.71 -12.87
C PHE A 208 2.15 12.24 -11.60
N VAL A 209 2.88 12.26 -10.48
CA VAL A 209 2.35 12.72 -9.19
C VAL A 209 2.12 14.23 -9.21
N THR A 210 2.95 14.99 -9.92
CA THR A 210 2.72 16.41 -10.15
C THR A 210 1.42 16.64 -10.92
N ASP A 211 1.23 15.95 -12.05
CA ASP A 211 0.09 16.17 -12.93
C ASP A 211 -1.23 15.68 -12.33
N ILE A 212 -1.21 14.56 -11.56
CA ILE A 212 -2.44 14.01 -10.97
C ILE A 212 -3.09 14.96 -9.95
N ASN A 213 -2.36 15.96 -9.45
CA ASN A 213 -2.94 17.00 -8.58
C ASN A 213 -4.12 17.73 -9.23
N GLY A 214 -4.19 17.80 -10.57
CA GLY A 214 -5.34 18.36 -11.29
C GLY A 214 -6.66 17.65 -11.03
N TRP A 215 -6.63 16.40 -10.56
CA TRP A 215 -7.81 15.59 -10.19
C TRP A 215 -8.01 15.45 -8.68
N GLY A 216 -7.29 16.26 -7.89
CA GLY A 216 -7.33 16.24 -6.44
C GLY A 216 -8.70 16.57 -5.86
N VAL A 217 -9.13 15.81 -4.85
CA VAL A 217 -10.35 16.16 -4.09
C VAL A 217 -10.10 17.44 -3.28
N PRO A 218 -10.99 18.44 -3.33
CA PRO A 218 -10.83 19.67 -2.55
C PRO A 218 -10.70 19.41 -1.05
N GLY A 219 -9.83 20.17 -0.38
CA GLY A 219 -9.60 20.05 1.06
C GLY A 219 -8.62 18.92 1.45
N THR A 220 -8.03 18.19 0.51
CA THR A 220 -6.91 17.29 0.76
C THR A 220 -5.58 17.99 0.46
N ALA A 221 -4.52 17.63 1.18
CA ALA A 221 -3.16 18.04 0.84
C ALA A 221 -2.79 17.60 -0.59
N GLU A 222 -1.85 18.31 -1.21
CA GLU A 222 -1.33 17.95 -2.52
C GLU A 222 -0.55 16.64 -2.46
N ALA A 223 -0.56 15.93 -3.59
CA ALA A 223 0.32 14.80 -3.80
C ALA A 223 1.71 15.34 -4.17
N VAL A 224 2.73 14.71 -3.61
CA VAL A 224 4.12 15.10 -3.73
C VAL A 224 4.94 13.84 -3.94
N PHE A 225 5.87 13.85 -4.87
CA PHE A 225 6.85 12.80 -5.08
C PHE A 225 8.19 13.50 -5.29
N GLU A 226 9.12 13.29 -4.39
CA GLU A 226 10.41 13.97 -4.39
C GLU A 226 11.51 12.93 -4.52
N SER A 227 12.54 13.32 -5.27
CA SER A 227 13.73 12.52 -5.43
C SER A 227 14.99 13.36 -5.20
N VAL A 228 15.99 12.78 -4.54
CA VAL A 228 17.31 13.41 -4.35
C VAL A 228 18.40 12.44 -4.80
N PRO A 229 19.31 12.86 -5.70
CA PRO A 229 20.39 12.00 -6.15
C PRO A 229 21.33 11.63 -5.00
N MET A 230 21.70 10.35 -4.96
CA MET A 230 22.73 9.81 -4.10
C MET A 230 24.00 9.60 -4.90
N LEU A 231 25.07 10.29 -4.50
CA LEU A 231 26.40 10.16 -5.08
C LEU A 231 27.00 8.79 -4.76
N ASP A 232 27.73 8.26 -5.74
CA ASP A 232 28.46 7.02 -5.64
C ASP A 232 29.78 7.21 -4.88
N ILE A 233 29.66 7.30 -3.55
CA ILE A 233 30.77 7.43 -2.61
C ILE A 233 30.67 6.36 -1.52
N GLU A 234 31.81 5.96 -0.96
CA GLU A 234 31.91 4.85 0.00
C GLU A 234 30.94 4.96 1.18
N LYS A 235 30.79 6.18 1.75
CA LYS A 235 29.85 6.44 2.84
C LYS A 235 28.40 6.11 2.46
N GLN A 236 28.00 6.48 1.24
CA GLN A 236 26.65 6.26 0.73
C GLN A 236 26.43 4.80 0.32
N ARG A 237 27.40 4.16 -0.35
CA ARG A 237 27.38 2.72 -0.62
C ARG A 237 27.21 1.91 0.65
N ARG A 238 28.00 2.21 1.69
CA ARG A 238 27.92 1.53 2.98
C ARG A 238 26.56 1.69 3.65
N LEU A 239 25.96 2.89 3.59
CA LEU A 239 24.61 3.10 4.10
C LEU A 239 23.60 2.19 3.40
N ILE A 240 23.62 2.11 2.07
CA ILE A 240 22.69 1.27 1.32
C ILE A 240 22.96 -0.21 1.60
N PHE A 241 24.22 -0.63 1.68
CA PHE A 241 24.63 -1.98 2.06
C PHE A 241 24.03 -2.37 3.41
N ASP A 242 24.30 -1.60 4.47
CA ASP A 242 23.87 -1.91 5.84
C ASP A 242 22.34 -1.97 5.93
N LYS A 243 21.64 -1.07 5.22
CA LYS A 243 20.17 -1.03 5.19
C LYS A 243 19.58 -2.20 4.42
N TYR A 244 20.16 -2.56 3.29
CA TYR A 244 19.65 -3.67 2.50
C TYR A 244 19.91 -5.02 3.18
N GLU A 245 21.09 -5.23 3.77
CA GLU A 245 21.36 -6.42 4.59
C GLU A 245 20.35 -6.56 5.75
N SER A 246 20.09 -5.45 6.45
CA SER A 246 19.09 -5.43 7.53
C SER A 246 17.69 -5.76 7.03
N GLN A 247 17.30 -5.24 5.87
CA GLN A 247 16.01 -5.49 5.23
C GLN A 247 15.87 -6.96 4.81
N CYS A 248 16.90 -7.55 4.19
CA CYS A 248 16.94 -8.98 3.85
C CYS A 248 16.84 -9.85 5.10
N ALA A 249 17.63 -9.55 6.13
CA ALA A 249 17.60 -10.27 7.40
C ALA A 249 16.19 -10.26 8.02
N TYR A 250 15.55 -9.09 8.10
CA TYR A 250 14.20 -8.94 8.64
C TYR A 250 13.16 -9.72 7.81
N SER A 251 13.25 -9.66 6.49
CA SER A 251 12.34 -10.37 5.58
C SER A 251 12.45 -11.89 5.75
N VAL A 252 13.68 -12.41 5.86
CA VAL A 252 13.94 -13.82 6.12
C VAL A 252 13.38 -14.24 7.48
N ASP A 253 13.70 -13.49 8.54
CA ASP A 253 13.28 -13.85 9.90
C ASP A 253 11.74 -13.83 10.03
N THR A 254 11.08 -12.85 9.42
CA THR A 254 9.61 -12.78 9.37
C THR A 254 9.02 -13.98 8.64
N THR A 255 9.58 -14.34 7.49
CA THR A 255 9.11 -15.48 6.69
C THR A 255 9.33 -16.81 7.41
N LEU A 256 10.47 -16.99 8.08
CA LEU A 256 10.76 -18.17 8.89
C LEU A 256 9.77 -18.32 10.06
N ASN A 257 9.37 -17.22 10.68
CA ASN A 257 8.35 -17.24 11.73
C ASN A 257 6.98 -17.64 11.19
N GLU A 258 6.59 -17.13 10.01
CA GLU A 258 5.35 -17.54 9.33
C GLU A 258 5.37 -19.03 8.97
N LEU A 259 6.47 -19.51 8.38
CA LEU A 259 6.66 -20.93 8.03
C LEU A 259 6.61 -21.82 9.26
N SER A 260 7.24 -21.41 10.36
CA SER A 260 7.21 -22.14 11.62
C SER A 260 5.78 -22.25 12.19
N ALA A 261 4.99 -21.20 12.07
CA ALA A 261 3.58 -21.22 12.48
C ALA A 261 2.74 -22.15 11.58
N LEU A 262 2.98 -22.15 10.27
CA LEU A 262 2.33 -23.07 9.33
C LEU A 262 2.68 -24.53 9.59
N LEU A 263 3.97 -24.84 9.81
CA LEU A 263 4.46 -26.19 10.11
C LEU A 263 3.88 -26.77 11.39
N LYS A 264 3.61 -25.93 12.40
CA LYS A 264 2.95 -26.29 13.66
C LYS A 264 1.44 -26.44 13.52
N SER A 265 0.83 -25.85 12.48
CA SER A 265 -0.60 -25.98 12.24
C SER A 265 -0.92 -27.35 11.64
N SER A 266 -2.09 -27.90 11.98
CA SER A 266 -2.59 -29.17 11.42
C SER A 266 -3.15 -29.05 10.00
N LYS A 267 -3.08 -27.87 9.38
CA LYS A 267 -3.63 -27.60 8.05
C LYS A 267 -2.53 -27.67 7.01
N THR A 268 -2.72 -28.54 6.01
CA THR A 268 -1.85 -28.61 4.85
C THR A 268 -1.91 -27.29 4.06
N PRO A 269 -0.76 -26.65 3.75
CA PRO A 269 -0.75 -25.41 2.97
C PRO A 269 -1.28 -25.63 1.55
N THR A 270 -1.99 -24.63 1.00
CA THR A 270 -2.44 -24.69 -0.39
C THR A 270 -1.28 -24.46 -1.36
N LYS A 271 -1.42 -24.91 -2.61
CA LYS A 271 -0.44 -24.67 -3.68
C LYS A 271 -0.09 -23.19 -3.85
N GLY A 272 -1.07 -22.29 -3.71
CA GLY A 272 -0.85 -20.84 -3.82
C GLY A 272 -0.02 -20.28 -2.67
N VAL A 273 -0.21 -20.79 -1.45
CA VAL A 273 0.62 -20.41 -0.29
C VAL A 273 2.06 -20.88 -0.48
N LEU A 274 2.26 -22.10 -1.00
CA LEU A 274 3.60 -22.62 -1.30
C LEU A 274 4.30 -21.81 -2.40
N ALA A 275 3.59 -21.47 -3.48
CA ALA A 275 4.11 -20.64 -4.55
C ALA A 275 4.59 -19.28 -4.04
N LYS A 276 3.83 -18.63 -3.15
CA LYS A 276 4.23 -17.36 -2.51
C LYS A 276 5.60 -17.44 -1.84
N TYR A 277 5.90 -18.52 -1.11
CA TYR A 277 7.18 -18.68 -0.43
C TYR A 277 8.33 -18.96 -1.41
N ILE A 278 8.07 -19.73 -2.47
CA ILE A 278 9.04 -19.96 -3.55
C ILE A 278 9.39 -18.64 -4.25
N ASP A 279 8.38 -17.87 -4.62
CA ASP A 279 8.55 -16.56 -5.27
C ASP A 279 9.32 -15.61 -4.35
N HIS A 280 9.02 -15.59 -3.06
CA HIS A 280 9.74 -14.78 -2.09
C HIS A 280 11.24 -15.12 -2.01
N VAL A 281 11.61 -16.40 -2.00
CA VAL A 281 13.01 -16.83 -2.04
C VAL A 281 13.69 -16.37 -3.34
N LYS A 282 13.01 -16.51 -4.47
CA LYS A 282 13.52 -16.07 -5.78
C LYS A 282 13.76 -14.56 -5.80
N ASP A 283 12.83 -13.78 -5.27
CA ASP A 283 12.92 -12.32 -5.18
C ASP A 283 14.09 -11.89 -4.28
N LEU A 284 14.25 -12.52 -3.11
CA LEU A 284 15.40 -12.27 -2.23
C LEU A 284 16.74 -12.56 -2.92
N LYS A 285 16.86 -13.71 -3.59
CA LYS A 285 18.09 -14.07 -4.33
C LYS A 285 18.40 -13.07 -5.44
N SER A 286 17.38 -12.71 -6.24
CA SER A 286 17.55 -11.75 -7.32
C SER A 286 17.94 -10.37 -6.78
N GLY A 287 17.29 -9.93 -5.71
CA GLY A 287 17.61 -8.67 -5.05
C GLY A 287 19.03 -8.64 -4.49
N ILE A 288 19.47 -9.69 -3.78
CA ILE A 288 20.84 -9.82 -3.27
C ILE A 288 21.85 -9.67 -4.42
N ALA A 289 21.70 -10.46 -5.49
CA ALA A 289 22.62 -10.39 -6.63
C ALA A 289 22.67 -8.99 -7.28
N LYS A 290 21.50 -8.32 -7.41
CA LYS A 290 21.41 -6.95 -7.93
C LYS A 290 22.20 -5.97 -7.05
N TYR A 291 22.03 -6.03 -5.73
CA TYR A 291 22.70 -5.11 -4.81
C TYR A 291 24.19 -5.42 -4.62
N GLU A 292 24.60 -6.69 -4.70
CA GLU A 292 26.02 -7.04 -4.71
C GLU A 292 26.73 -6.45 -5.93
N THR A 293 26.06 -6.48 -7.09
CA THR A 293 26.56 -5.86 -8.33
C THR A 293 26.58 -4.34 -8.20
N LEU A 294 25.50 -3.73 -7.71
CA LEU A 294 25.38 -2.27 -7.59
C LEU A 294 26.40 -1.68 -6.60
N LEU A 295 26.65 -2.38 -5.50
CA LEU A 295 27.51 -1.91 -4.42
C LEU A 295 28.94 -2.46 -4.50
N GLU A 296 29.22 -3.34 -5.46
CA GLU A 296 30.50 -4.02 -5.67
C GLU A 296 30.99 -4.72 -4.38
N LYS A 297 30.06 -5.35 -3.66
CA LYS A 297 30.33 -5.96 -2.36
C LYS A 297 29.44 -7.17 -2.11
N GLU A 298 30.04 -8.27 -1.67
CA GLU A 298 29.31 -9.49 -1.32
C GLU A 298 28.46 -9.31 -0.05
N MET A 299 27.28 -9.94 -0.05
CA MET A 299 26.30 -9.89 1.04
C MET A 299 26.16 -11.26 1.70
N ASP A 300 27.25 -11.76 2.26
CA ASP A 300 27.37 -13.12 2.79
C ASP A 300 26.30 -13.46 3.83
N ILE A 301 25.99 -12.52 4.72
CA ILE A 301 24.97 -12.71 5.76
C ILE A 301 23.59 -12.91 5.10
N SER A 302 23.26 -12.06 4.13
CA SER A 302 22.01 -12.15 3.39
C SER A 302 21.91 -13.43 2.56
N ARG A 303 23.01 -13.87 1.91
CA ARG A 303 23.10 -15.13 1.18
C ARG A 303 22.84 -16.33 2.09
N ALA A 304 23.57 -16.42 3.21
CA ALA A 304 23.44 -17.52 4.16
C ALA A 304 22.02 -17.60 4.74
N LYS A 305 21.44 -16.45 5.13
CA LYS A 305 20.05 -16.38 5.60
C LYS A 305 19.04 -16.79 4.52
N CYS A 306 19.21 -16.33 3.29
CA CYS A 306 18.33 -16.70 2.18
C CYS A 306 18.42 -18.20 1.86
N GLN A 307 19.61 -18.80 1.94
CA GLN A 307 19.79 -20.23 1.79
C GLN A 307 19.05 -21.02 2.87
N LEU A 308 19.17 -20.62 4.15
CA LEU A 308 18.41 -21.25 5.24
C LEU A 308 16.89 -21.20 4.98
N LEU A 309 16.38 -20.06 4.53
CA LEU A 309 14.97 -19.92 4.17
C LEU A 309 14.58 -20.88 3.04
N GLN A 310 15.41 -20.98 1.99
CA GLN A 310 15.16 -21.89 0.88
C GLN A 310 15.07 -23.35 1.35
N GLU A 311 15.97 -23.79 2.23
CA GLU A 311 15.96 -25.14 2.80
C GLU A 311 14.66 -25.42 3.56
N GLN A 312 14.17 -24.46 4.36
CA GLN A 312 12.90 -24.57 5.07
C GLN A 312 11.69 -24.65 4.13
N VAL A 313 11.69 -23.87 3.04
CA VAL A 313 10.64 -23.94 2.02
C VAL A 313 10.63 -25.31 1.33
N ILE A 314 11.81 -25.86 1.01
CA ILE A 314 11.93 -27.21 0.44
C ILE A 314 11.40 -28.28 1.40
N GLN A 315 11.71 -28.18 2.69
CA GLN A 315 11.17 -29.10 3.70
C GLN A 315 9.64 -29.07 3.76
N LEU A 316 9.04 -27.89 3.69
CA LEU A 316 7.58 -27.73 3.66
C LEU A 316 6.96 -28.37 2.40
N LEU A 317 7.60 -28.21 1.23
CA LEU A 317 7.16 -28.82 -0.03
C LEU A 317 7.19 -30.36 0.04
N ASN A 318 8.27 -30.93 0.58
CA ASN A 318 8.41 -32.38 0.72
C ASN A 318 7.38 -32.98 1.67
N LYS A 319 7.11 -32.32 2.81
CA LYS A 319 6.07 -32.76 3.75
C LYS A 319 4.69 -32.77 3.09
N THR A 320 4.38 -31.76 2.30
CA THR A 320 3.08 -31.63 1.63
C THR A 320 2.90 -32.66 0.50
N SER A 321 4.00 -33.07 -0.14
CA SER A 321 3.99 -34.09 -1.20
C SER A 321 3.86 -35.52 -0.66
N ASN A 322 4.19 -35.77 0.61
CA ASN A 322 4.06 -37.08 1.27
C ASN A 322 2.70 -37.29 1.96
N GLU A 323 1.84 -36.27 2.02
CA GLU A 323 0.49 -36.32 2.62
C GLU A 323 -0.64 -36.44 1.55
N VAL A 324 -0.29 -36.53 0.26
CA VAL A 324 -1.20 -36.77 -0.89
C VAL A 324 -0.97 -38.17 -1.44
#